data_AF-A0A918GWE0-F1
#
_entry.id   AF-A0A918GWE0-F1
#
_cell.length_a   1.000
_cell.length_b   1.000
_cell.length_c   1.000
_cell.angle_alpha   90.00
_cell.angle_beta   90.00
_cell.angle_gamma   90.00
#
_symmetry.space_group_name_H-M   'P 1'
#
loop_
_entity.id
_entity.type
_entity.pdbx_description
1 polymer ?
#
loop_
_entity_poly.entity_id
_entity_poly.type
_entity_poly.pdbx_seq_one_letter_code
_entity_poly.pdbx_strand_id
1 'polypeptide(L)'
;MTTPSALQDLAVELAARELLHGLGQFIAGVAITAMLIGAVWLGMRKRRQELPVPRPEEQPHPPDHQTHIEESGSHAETEFPHDGRRLMPYELRGHGNEVPHETHPDHPDSPGNKQQSA
;
A
#
# COMPACT_ATOMS: atom_id res chain seq x y z
N MET A 1 15.08 8.24 72.48
CA MET A 1 15.82 7.08 71.94
C MET A 1 15.01 6.56 70.76
N THR A 2 15.14 7.23 69.60
CA THR A 2 14.44 6.83 68.38
C THR A 2 15.18 5.65 67.78
N THR A 3 14.46 4.56 67.57
CA THR A 3 14.99 3.25 67.23
C THR A 3 15.50 3.23 65.77
N PRO A 4 16.74 2.77 65.51
CA PRO A 4 17.29 2.70 64.15
C PRO A 4 16.51 1.74 63.22
N SER A 5 15.73 0.83 63.78
CA SER A 5 14.89 -0.13 63.05
C SER A 5 13.78 0.53 62.23
N ALA A 6 13.12 1.56 62.74
CA ALA A 6 12.02 2.22 62.02
C ALA A 6 12.47 2.89 60.71
N LEU A 7 13.71 3.41 60.69
CA LEU A 7 14.29 3.99 59.47
C LEU A 7 14.72 2.92 58.47
N GLN A 8 15.15 1.75 58.95
CA GLN A 8 15.47 0.61 58.08
C GLN A 8 14.23 0.02 57.43
N ASP A 9 13.13 -0.12 58.18
CA ASP A 9 11.86 -0.61 57.63
C ASP A 9 11.33 0.30 56.52
N LEU A 10 11.40 1.62 56.72
CA LEU A 10 11.03 2.61 55.69
C LEU A 10 11.94 2.55 54.46
N ALA A 11 13.26 2.39 54.66
CA ALA A 11 14.21 2.26 53.55
C ALA A 11 13.97 0.97 52.76
N VAL A 12 13.68 -0.15 53.44
CA VAL A 12 13.33 -1.43 52.81
C VAL A 12 12.01 -1.30 52.06
N GLU A 13 11.00 -0.63 52.62
CA GLU A 13 9.72 -0.42 51.95
C GLU A 13 9.85 0.46 50.70
N LEU A 14 10.66 1.53 50.76
CA LEU A 14 10.93 2.37 49.60
C LEU A 14 11.69 1.62 48.50
N ALA A 15 12.74 0.88 48.88
CA ALA A 15 13.51 0.06 47.95
C ALA A 15 12.65 -1.05 47.31
N ALA A 16 11.75 -1.67 48.09
CA ALA A 16 10.82 -2.66 47.58
C ALA A 16 9.82 -2.03 46.59
N ARG A 17 9.32 -0.82 46.87
CA ARG A 17 8.45 -0.07 45.95
C ARG A 17 9.20 0.28 44.66
N GLU A 18 10.43 0.79 44.73
CA GLU A 18 11.24 1.08 43.54
C GLU A 18 11.50 -0.17 42.70
N LEU A 19 11.87 -1.28 43.34
CA LEU A 19 12.07 -2.56 42.67
C LEU A 19 10.78 -3.04 41.99
N LEU A 20 9.64 -2.90 42.66
CA LEU A 20 8.34 -3.30 42.13
C LEU A 20 7.92 -2.46 40.92
N HIS A 21 8.14 -1.14 40.97
CA HIS A 21 7.88 -0.26 39.82
C HIS A 21 8.83 -0.57 38.65
N GLY A 22 10.12 -0.76 38.92
CA GLY A 22 11.11 -1.09 37.89
C GLY A 22 10.80 -2.43 37.21
N LEU A 23 10.51 -3.47 37.99
CA LEU A 23 10.13 -4.78 37.47
C LEU A 23 8.79 -4.73 36.73
N GLY A 24 7.81 -4.00 37.27
CA GLY A 24 6.52 -3.80 36.61
C GLY A 24 6.66 -3.16 35.23
N GLN A 25 7.49 -2.12 35.12
CA GLN A 25 7.75 -1.45 33.84
C GLN A 25 8.52 -2.34 32.86
N PHE A 26 9.47 -3.14 33.35
CA PHE A 26 10.18 -4.12 32.52
C PHE A 26 9.22 -5.17 31.96
N ILE A 27 8.37 -5.76 32.81
CA ILE A 27 7.35 -6.74 32.39
C ILE A 27 6.37 -6.11 31.41
N ALA A 28 5.91 -4.88 31.66
CA ALA A 28 5.04 -4.16 30.74
C ALA A 28 5.70 -3.98 29.36
N GLY A 29 6.97 -3.57 29.33
CA GLY A 29 7.75 -3.48 28.10
C GLY A 29 7.84 -4.82 27.36
N VAL A 30 8.20 -5.89 28.07
CA VAL A 30 8.29 -7.25 27.51
C VAL A 30 6.93 -7.72 26.97
N ALA A 31 5.83 -7.43 27.68
CA ALA A 31 4.48 -7.79 27.25
C ALA A 31 4.10 -7.08 25.94
N ILE A 32 4.39 -5.79 25.82
CA ILE A 32 4.15 -5.03 24.59
C ILE A 32 5.01 -5.59 23.45
N THR A 33 6.30 -5.84 23.69
CA THR A 33 7.19 -6.43 22.68
C THR A 33 6.69 -7.80 22.20
N ALA A 34 6.29 -8.69 23.12
CA ALA A 34 5.73 -9.99 22.78
C ALA A 34 4.43 -9.87 21.97
N MET A 35 3.56 -8.91 22.32
CA MET A 35 2.34 -8.62 21.56
C MET A 35 2.65 -8.19 20.13
N LEU A 36 3.60 -7.28 19.93
CA LEU A 36 4.01 -6.80 18.61
C LEU A 36 4.62 -7.92 17.76
N ILE A 37 5.50 -8.73 18.35
CA ILE A 37 6.09 -9.90 17.68
C ILE A 37 4.98 -10.87 17.27
N GLY A 38 4.03 -11.15 18.17
CA GLY A 38 2.87 -12.00 17.88
C GLY A 38 2.02 -11.48 16.73
N ALA A 39 1.76 -10.17 16.67
CA ALA A 39 1.01 -9.55 15.59
C ALA A 39 1.72 -9.68 14.23
N VAL A 40 3.02 -9.39 14.17
CA VAL A 40 3.84 -9.55 12.95
C VAL A 40 3.87 -11.01 12.51
N TRP A 41 4.10 -11.93 13.45
CA TRP A 41 4.14 -13.36 13.16
C TRP A 41 2.80 -13.89 12.66
N LEU A 42 1.68 -13.44 13.23
CA LEU A 42 0.33 -13.77 12.76
C LEU A 42 0.09 -13.25 11.34
N GLY A 43 0.52 -12.01 11.04
CA GLY A 43 0.46 -11.44 9.70
C GLY A 43 1.26 -12.25 8.68
N MET A 44 2.48 -12.65 9.04
CA MET A 44 3.31 -13.54 8.21
C MET A 44 2.68 -14.91 8.01
N ARG A 45 2.12 -15.51 9.08
CA ARG A 45 1.43 -16.80 9.02
C ARG A 45 0.21 -16.74 8.10
N LYS A 46 -0.50 -15.61 8.07
CA LYS A 46 -1.64 -15.40 7.16
C LYS A 46 -1.16 -15.31 5.70
N ARG A 47 -0.10 -14.54 5.42
CA ARG A 47 0.50 -14.46 4.06
C ARG A 47 1.05 -15.78 3.55
N ARG A 48 1.54 -16.66 4.44
CA ARG A 48 1.99 -18.01 4.05
C ARG A 48 0.87 -18.95 3.59
N GLN A 49 -0.39 -18.60 3.83
CA GLN A 49 -1.55 -19.35 3.33
C GLN A 49 -1.98 -18.86 1.94
N GLU A 50 -1.42 -17.75 1.47
CA GLU A 50 -1.57 -17.31 0.09
C GLU A 50 -0.60 -18.10 -0.79
N LEU A 51 -0.98 -18.29 -2.06
CA LEU A 51 -0.10 -18.90 -3.05
C LEU A 51 1.19 -18.06 -3.13
N PRO A 52 2.37 -18.71 -3.21
CA PRO A 52 3.63 -17.99 -3.37
C PRO A 52 3.56 -17.10 -4.62
N VAL A 53 4.28 -15.96 -4.59
CA VAL A 53 4.42 -15.10 -5.76
C VAL A 53 4.86 -15.98 -6.94
N PRO A 54 4.14 -15.94 -8.08
CA PRO A 54 4.47 -16.77 -9.23
C PRO A 54 5.93 -16.55 -9.60
N ARG A 55 6.64 -17.65 -9.80
CA ARG A 55 8.06 -17.55 -10.17
C ARG A 55 8.19 -16.95 -11.57
N PRO A 56 9.32 -16.33 -11.92
CA PRO A 56 9.54 -15.82 -13.27
C PRO A 56 9.27 -16.87 -14.37
N GLU A 57 9.63 -18.12 -14.10
CA GLU A 57 9.36 -19.28 -14.97
C GLU A 57 7.89 -19.74 -15.00
N GLU A 58 7.09 -19.32 -14.01
CA GLU A 58 5.64 -19.53 -13.96
C GLU A 58 4.87 -18.34 -14.58
N GLN A 59 5.58 -17.30 -15.04
CA GLN A 59 4.95 -16.18 -15.73
C GLN A 59 4.32 -16.69 -17.03
N PRO A 60 3.13 -16.17 -17.40
CA PRO A 60 2.55 -16.41 -18.71
C PRO A 60 3.56 -16.04 -19.80
N HIS A 61 3.86 -17.00 -20.68
CA HIS A 61 4.67 -16.70 -21.86
C HIS A 61 3.86 -15.78 -22.78
N PRO A 62 4.51 -14.78 -23.41
CA PRO A 62 3.83 -13.96 -24.40
C PRO A 62 3.26 -14.88 -25.50
N PRO A 63 2.02 -14.66 -25.96
CA PRO A 63 1.43 -15.46 -27.02
C PRO A 63 2.23 -15.30 -28.32
N ASP A 64 2.30 -16.38 -29.12
CA ASP A 64 3.04 -16.41 -30.41
C ASP A 64 2.55 -15.37 -31.44
N HIS A 65 1.36 -14.82 -31.21
CA HIS A 65 0.73 -13.81 -32.05
C HIS A 65 0.20 -12.68 -31.17
N GLN A 66 0.17 -11.47 -31.73
CA GLN A 66 -0.46 -10.34 -31.08
C GLN A 66 -1.96 -10.62 -30.92
N THR A 67 -2.40 -10.80 -29.67
CA THR A 67 -3.81 -11.07 -29.32
C THR A 67 -4.65 -9.79 -29.18
N HIS A 68 -4.07 -8.61 -29.42
CA HIS A 68 -4.75 -7.32 -29.30
C HIS A 68 -4.45 -6.45 -30.53
N ILE A 69 -5.46 -5.75 -31.03
CA ILE A 69 -5.30 -4.71 -32.06
C ILE A 69 -4.74 -3.49 -31.33
N GLU A 70 -3.55 -3.02 -31.69
CA GLU A 70 -3.06 -1.72 -31.22
C GLU A 70 -4.02 -0.62 -31.69
N GLU A 71 -4.97 -0.27 -30.84
CA GLU A 71 -5.76 0.93 -31.03
C GLU A 71 -4.86 2.10 -30.62
N SER A 72 -4.09 2.61 -31.58
CA SER A 72 -3.40 3.87 -31.45
C SER A 72 -4.43 5.00 -31.45
N GLY A 73 -5.21 5.11 -30.36
CA GLY A 73 -5.89 6.35 -30.04
C GLY A 73 -4.83 7.44 -30.05
N SER A 74 -5.13 8.60 -30.63
CA SER A 74 -4.19 9.72 -30.77
C SER A 74 -3.68 10.14 -29.39
N HIS A 75 -2.62 9.50 -28.92
CA HIS A 75 -1.91 9.92 -27.74
C HIS A 75 -1.30 11.26 -28.13
N ALA A 76 -1.70 12.32 -27.42
CA ALA A 76 -1.06 13.61 -27.58
C ALA A 76 0.45 13.38 -27.47
N GLU A 77 1.21 13.86 -28.46
CA GLU A 77 2.65 13.66 -28.55
C GLU A 77 3.28 14.01 -27.20
N THR A 78 3.61 12.99 -26.41
CA THR A 78 4.09 13.20 -25.06
C THR A 78 5.59 13.32 -25.12
N GLU A 79 6.06 14.54 -25.36
CA GLU A 79 7.48 14.85 -25.37
C GLU A 79 7.99 15.03 -23.94
N PHE A 80 8.88 14.13 -23.52
CA PHE A 80 9.61 14.30 -22.26
C PHE A 80 10.61 15.48 -22.38
N PRO A 81 10.77 16.30 -21.33
CA PRO A 81 11.81 17.32 -21.34
C PRO A 81 13.20 16.73 -21.61
N HIS A 82 13.92 17.33 -22.57
CA HIS A 82 15.25 16.89 -22.99
C HIS A 82 16.37 17.30 -22.01
N ASP A 83 16.02 17.99 -20.92
CA ASP A 83 16.94 18.50 -19.91
C ASP A 83 17.44 17.41 -18.93
N GLY A 84 16.97 16.17 -19.09
CA GLY A 84 17.42 15.01 -18.31
C GLY A 84 17.06 15.07 -16.82
N ARG A 85 16.22 16.04 -16.40
CA ARG A 85 15.78 16.14 -15.02
C ARG A 85 14.70 15.09 -14.74
N ARG A 86 14.67 14.60 -13.50
CA ARG A 86 13.57 13.74 -13.05
C ARG A 86 12.29 14.56 -13.01
N LEU A 87 11.25 14.06 -13.70
CA LEU A 87 9.90 14.59 -13.59
C LEU A 87 9.30 14.17 -12.25
N MET A 88 8.74 15.15 -11.54
CA MET A 88 7.92 14.91 -10.36
C MET A 88 6.53 14.43 -10.78
N PRO A 89 5.79 13.71 -9.93
CA PRO A 89 4.50 13.12 -10.30
C PRO A 89 3.47 14.13 -10.86
N TYR A 90 3.49 15.38 -10.38
CA TYR A 90 2.61 16.44 -10.87
C TYR A 90 3.08 17.10 -12.19
N GLU A 91 4.30 16.79 -12.64
CA GLU A 91 4.86 17.24 -13.93
C GLU A 91 4.56 16.24 -15.06
N LEU A 92 4.11 15.02 -14.74
CA LEU A 92 3.64 14.01 -15.70
C LEU A 92 2.24 14.36 -16.20
N ARG A 93 2.13 15.38 -17.06
CA ARG A 93 0.85 15.70 -17.72
C ARG A 93 0.53 14.62 -18.76
N GLY A 94 -0.65 14.00 -18.67
CA GLY A 94 -1.10 12.88 -19.51
C GLY A 94 -1.01 11.52 -18.80
N HIS A 95 0.08 11.24 -18.09
CA HIS A 95 0.26 9.95 -17.42
C HIS A 95 -0.34 9.93 -16.01
N GLY A 96 -1.67 9.82 -15.90
CA GLY A 96 -2.29 9.52 -14.60
C GLY A 96 -3.80 9.69 -14.50
N ASN A 97 -4.45 10.42 -15.40
CA ASN A 97 -5.90 10.67 -15.36
C ASN A 97 -6.52 10.74 -16.77
N GLU A 98 -5.99 10.00 -17.74
CA GLU A 98 -6.68 9.87 -19.03
C GLU A 98 -7.91 9.00 -18.81
N VAL A 99 -9.07 9.65 -18.68
CA VAL A 99 -10.36 8.99 -18.85
C VAL A 99 -10.36 8.52 -20.30
N PRO A 100 -10.58 7.22 -20.59
CA PRO A 100 -10.71 6.75 -21.96
C PRO A 100 -11.71 7.65 -22.67
N HIS A 101 -11.29 8.31 -23.74
CA HIS A 101 -12.23 9.02 -24.58
C HIS A 101 -13.07 7.92 -25.21
N GLU A 102 -14.33 7.78 -24.78
CA GLU A 102 -15.25 6.91 -25.50
C GLU A 102 -15.42 7.50 -26.90
N THR A 103 -14.71 6.92 -27.86
CA THR A 103 -14.99 7.03 -29.28
C THR A 103 -16.37 6.41 -29.46
N HIS A 104 -17.40 7.24 -29.31
CA HIS A 104 -18.75 6.88 -29.74
C HIS A 104 -18.64 6.52 -31.23
N PRO A 105 -18.90 5.25 -31.62
CA PRO A 105 -18.87 4.90 -33.02
C PRO A 105 -19.96 5.71 -33.71
N ASP A 106 -19.57 6.52 -34.70
CA ASP A 106 -20.51 7.12 -35.64
C ASP A 106 -21.37 5.98 -36.21
N HIS A 107 -22.59 5.84 -35.70
CA HIS A 107 -23.54 4.85 -36.16
C HIS A 107 -24.00 5.29 -37.56
N PRO A 108 -23.66 4.56 -38.64
CA PRO A 108 -23.96 5.01 -39.98
C PRO A 108 -25.32 4.43 -40.40
N ASP A 109 -26.38 4.72 -39.65
CA ASP A 109 -27.75 4.33 -40.05
C ASP A 109 -28.75 5.38 -39.57
N SER A 110 -28.70 6.56 -40.18
CA SER A 110 -29.84 7.47 -40.18
C SER A 110 -30.66 7.21 -41.46
N PRO A 111 -31.75 6.43 -41.42
CA PRO A 111 -32.58 6.19 -42.60
C PRO A 111 -33.26 7.49 -43.00
N GLY A 112 -33.04 7.89 -44.25
CA GLY A 112 -33.55 9.13 -44.81
C GLY A 112 -35.07 9.24 -44.73
N ASN A 113 -35.55 10.30 -44.10
CA ASN A 113 -36.94 10.71 -44.20
C ASN A 113 -37.16 11.50 -45.51
N LYS A 114 -37.35 10.76 -46.61
CA LYS A 114 -38.15 11.27 -47.73
C LYS A 114 -39.60 11.02 -47.36
N GLN A 115 -40.36 12.03 -46.92
CA GLN A 115 -41.80 12.24 -47.16
C GLN A 115 -42.27 13.51 -46.44
N GLN A 116 -42.45 14.59 -47.20
CA GLN A 116 -43.68 15.40 -47.17
C GLN A 116 -43.62 16.41 -48.32
N SER A 117 -44.13 15.96 -49.47
CA SER A 117 -44.77 16.82 -50.46
C SER A 117 -46.01 17.46 -49.85
N ALA A 118 -46.16 18.77 -50.05
CA ALA A 118 -47.39 19.41 -50.51
C ALA A 118 -47.03 20.80 -51.06
#